data_AF-A0A9E5HQY2-F1
#
_entry.id   AF-A0A9E5HQY2-F1
#
_cell.length_a   1.000
_cell.length_b   1.000
_cell.length_c   1.000
_cell.angle_alpha   90.00
_cell.angle_beta   90.00
_cell.angle_gamma   90.00
#
_symmetry.space_group_name_H-M   'P 1'
#
loop_
_entity.id
_entity.type
_entity.pdbx_description
1 polymer ?
#
loop_
_entity_poly.entity_id
_entity_poly.type
_entity_poly.pdbx_seq_one_letter_code
_entity_poly.pdbx_strand_id
1 'polypeptide(L)'
;MTMRKILILIFCLFAAPLWAGPTDALLDKLAIAKSKSDADSIVRSIWIEWLGAYDSDRERQLMDKGIGAMDKKRYKQAEAIFTSILKSNPDFTEAWNKRATVRFLQGDFIGSEA
;
A
#
# COMPACT_ATOMS: atom_id res chain seq x y z
N MET A 1 -27.86 41.32 -24.30
CA MET A 1 -28.08 40.93 -22.89
C MET A 1 -26.75 40.53 -22.29
N THR A 2 -26.17 41.47 -21.56
CA THR A 2 -24.89 41.39 -20.83
C THR A 2 -25.02 40.61 -19.53
N MET A 3 -23.90 39.98 -19.12
CA MET A 3 -23.54 39.48 -17.77
C MET A 3 -24.21 38.19 -17.27
N ARG A 4 -23.40 37.13 -17.08
CA ARG A 4 -23.08 36.65 -15.72
C ARG A 4 -21.81 35.77 -15.66
N LYS A 5 -20.71 36.43 -15.27
CA LYS A 5 -19.72 36.02 -14.25
C LYS A 5 -19.35 34.53 -14.18
N ILE A 6 -18.19 34.24 -14.79
CA ILE A 6 -17.10 33.37 -14.31
C ILE A 6 -17.33 32.79 -12.90
N LEU A 7 -17.51 31.47 -12.82
CA LEU A 7 -17.40 30.71 -11.58
C LEU A 7 -16.05 29.98 -11.59
N ILE A 8 -14.98 30.71 -11.25
CA ILE A 8 -13.72 30.07 -10.85
C ILE A 8 -13.96 29.60 -9.42
N LEU A 9 -14.16 28.30 -9.25
CA LEU A 9 -14.11 27.68 -7.93
C LEU A 9 -12.64 27.61 -7.51
N ILE A 10 -12.15 28.66 -6.85
CA ILE A 10 -10.85 28.67 -6.18
C ILE A 10 -10.99 27.76 -4.95
N PHE A 11 -10.67 26.47 -5.11
CA PHE A 11 -10.46 25.58 -3.97
C PHE A 11 -9.02 25.73 -3.50
N CYS A 12 -8.75 26.82 -2.78
CA CYS A 12 -7.54 26.96 -1.97
C CYS A 12 -7.99 27.20 -0.54
N LEU A 13 -8.04 26.13 0.27
CA LEU A 13 -7.89 26.18 1.73
C LEU A 13 -7.92 24.75 2.27
N PHE A 14 -6.75 24.12 2.28
CA PHE A 14 -6.15 23.42 3.42
C PHE A 14 -4.84 22.82 2.91
N ALA A 15 -3.79 23.65 2.86
CA ALA A 15 -2.46 23.10 3.09
C ALA A 15 -2.43 22.77 4.58
N ALA A 16 -3.06 21.65 4.96
CA ALA A 16 -2.72 21.02 6.21
C ALA A 16 -1.20 20.86 6.18
N PRO A 17 -0.46 21.22 7.25
CA PRO A 17 0.91 20.75 7.34
C PRO A 17 0.85 19.25 7.02
N LEU A 18 1.59 18.80 5.99
CA LEU A 18 1.88 17.38 5.87
C LEU A 18 2.70 17.09 7.12
N TRP A 19 2.01 16.73 8.21
CA TRP A 19 2.66 16.07 9.32
C TRP A 19 3.27 14.85 8.68
N ALA A 20 4.60 14.82 8.61
CA ALA A 20 5.31 13.62 8.21
C ALA A 20 4.73 12.49 9.06
N GLY A 21 4.00 11.59 8.42
CA GLY A 21 3.36 10.49 9.13
C GLY A 21 4.43 9.64 9.81
N PRO A 22 4.06 8.75 10.75
CA PRO A 22 4.99 7.79 11.33
C PRO A 22 5.86 7.09 10.28
N THR A 23 5.27 6.79 9.11
CA THR A 23 5.95 6.27 7.92
C THR A 23 7.03 7.20 7.36
N ASP A 24 6.75 8.49 7.18
CA ASP A 24 7.67 9.44 6.56
C ASP A 24 8.94 9.58 7.41
N ALA A 25 8.78 9.66 8.73
CA ALA A 25 9.89 9.68 9.67
C ALA A 25 10.74 8.38 9.63
N LEU A 26 10.12 7.24 9.35
CA LEU A 26 10.84 5.98 9.18
C LEU A 26 11.56 5.88 7.83
N LEU A 27 10.99 6.44 6.76
CA LEU A 27 11.64 6.54 5.45
C LEU A 27 12.88 7.44 5.51
N ASP A 28 12.80 8.58 6.21
CA ASP A 28 13.95 9.46 6.45
C ASP A 28 15.08 8.75 7.20
N LYS A 29 14.73 7.94 8.21
CA LYS A 29 15.70 7.10 8.93
C LYS A 29 16.33 6.04 8.03
N LEU A 30 15.55 5.42 7.14
CA LEU A 30 16.05 4.42 6.20
C LEU A 30 17.06 5.03 5.24
N ALA A 31 16.81 6.26 4.76
CA ALA A 31 17.68 6.96 3.82
C ALA A 31 19.11 7.19 4.34
N ILE A 32 19.28 7.28 5.67
CA ILE A 32 20.58 7.51 6.32
C ILE A 32 21.17 6.27 7.00
N ALA A 33 20.55 5.10 6.85
CA ALA A 33 21.00 3.85 7.48
C ALA A 33 22.44 3.49 7.07
N LYS A 34 23.26 3.12 8.06
CA LYS A 34 24.71 2.87 7.85
C LYS A 34 25.05 1.41 7.61
N SER A 35 24.10 0.50 7.84
CA SER A 35 24.30 -0.93 7.66
C SER A 35 23.03 -1.61 7.14
N LYS A 36 23.21 -2.78 6.52
CA LYS A 36 22.09 -3.64 6.12
C LYS A 36 21.22 -4.04 7.32
N SER A 37 21.84 -4.31 8.47
CA SER A 37 21.11 -4.69 9.69
C SER A 37 20.18 -3.58 10.19
N ASP A 38 20.66 -2.33 10.16
CA ASP A 38 19.86 -1.17 10.56
C ASP A 38 18.72 -0.92 9.58
N ALA A 39 19.02 -0.98 8.27
CA ALA A 39 18.03 -0.85 7.21
C ALA A 39 16.94 -1.93 7.33
N ASP A 40 17.31 -3.20 7.55
CA ASP A 40 16.38 -4.31 7.73
C ASP A 40 15.44 -4.07 8.93
N SER A 41 15.93 -3.44 10.01
CA SER A 41 15.11 -3.10 11.17
C SER A 41 14.13 -1.96 10.91
N ILE A 42 14.58 -0.90 10.24
CA ILE A 42 13.72 0.24 9.89
C ILE A 42 12.66 -0.18 8.88
N VAL A 43 13.03 -0.98 7.88
CA VAL A 43 12.10 -1.56 6.89
C VAL A 43 11.02 -2.36 7.60
N ARG A 44 11.35 -3.17 8.61
CA ARG A 44 10.33 -3.87 9.42
C ARG A 44 9.36 -2.92 10.12
N SER A 45 9.84 -1.80 10.66
CA SER A 45 8.96 -0.79 11.28
C SER A 45 8.06 -0.10 10.24
N ILE A 46 8.58 0.22 9.06
CA ILE A 46 7.78 0.78 7.95
C ILE A 46 6.69 -0.22 7.56
N TRP A 47 7.06 -1.48 7.43
CA TRP A 47 6.11 -2.56 7.23
C TRP A 47 5.11 -2.62 8.38
N ILE A 48 5.49 -2.49 9.65
CA ILE A 48 4.52 -2.49 10.76
C ILE A 48 3.57 -1.28 10.70
N GLU A 49 4.03 -0.09 10.31
CA GLU A 49 3.13 1.07 10.15
C GLU A 49 2.17 0.89 8.97
N TRP A 50 2.65 0.37 7.83
CA TRP A 50 1.81 0.08 6.67
C TRP A 50 0.87 -1.12 6.89
N LEU A 51 1.36 -2.13 7.59
CA LEU A 51 0.67 -3.39 7.85
C LEU A 51 -0.06 -3.40 9.21
N GLY A 52 0.07 -2.37 10.02
CA GLY A 52 -0.70 -2.18 11.26
C GLY A 52 -2.20 -2.03 11.00
N ALA A 53 -2.57 -1.89 9.73
CA ALA A 53 -3.92 -2.05 9.19
C ALA A 53 -4.38 -3.52 9.07
N TYR A 54 -3.66 -4.49 9.66
CA TYR A 54 -4.20 -5.84 9.80
C TYR A 54 -5.30 -5.85 10.86
N ASP A 55 -6.50 -6.23 10.48
CA ASP A 55 -7.63 -6.35 11.40
C ASP A 55 -7.51 -7.61 12.30
N SER A 56 -6.62 -8.55 11.96
CA SER A 56 -6.38 -9.77 12.75
C SER A 56 -5.06 -10.48 12.47
N ASP A 57 -4.63 -11.34 13.40
CA ASP A 57 -3.53 -12.30 13.19
C ASP A 57 -3.76 -13.19 11.97
N ARG A 58 -5.03 -13.52 11.68
CA ARG A 58 -5.40 -14.32 10.52
C ARG A 58 -5.11 -13.59 9.21
N GLU A 59 -5.41 -12.29 9.17
CA GLU A 59 -5.12 -11.43 8.02
C GLU A 59 -3.62 -11.30 7.80
N ARG A 60 -2.85 -11.05 8.87
CA ARG A 60 -1.38 -11.08 8.83
C ARG A 60 -0.84 -12.39 8.25
N GLN A 61 -1.32 -13.54 8.73
CA GLN A 61 -0.90 -14.86 8.23
C GLN A 61 -1.29 -15.09 6.76
N LEU A 62 -2.43 -14.56 6.31
CA LEU A 62 -2.81 -14.62 4.89
C LEU A 62 -1.88 -13.76 4.05
N MET A 63 -1.54 -12.56 4.53
CA MET A 63 -0.63 -11.67 3.85
C MET A 63 0.76 -12.30 3.68
N ASP A 64 1.32 -12.86 4.75
CA ASP A 64 2.59 -13.60 4.72
C ASP A 64 2.55 -14.79 3.74
N LYS A 65 1.42 -15.53 3.70
CA LYS A 65 1.22 -16.64 2.74
C LYS A 65 1.14 -16.15 1.29
N GLY A 66 0.47 -15.02 1.05
CA GLY A 66 0.35 -14.40 -0.26
C GLY A 66 1.71 -13.96 -0.80
N ILE A 67 2.48 -13.26 0.01
CA ILE A 67 3.86 -12.85 -0.31
C ILE A 67 4.73 -14.06 -0.59
N GLY A 68 4.71 -15.08 0.28
CA GLY A 68 5.48 -16.30 0.06
C GLY A 68 5.08 -17.07 -1.21
N ALA A 69 3.83 -16.94 -1.68
CA ALA A 69 3.41 -17.47 -2.98
C ALA A 69 3.96 -16.62 -4.15
N MET A 70 3.99 -15.29 -4.02
CA MET A 70 4.63 -14.39 -5.00
C MET A 70 6.12 -14.71 -5.17
N ASP A 71 6.86 -14.87 -4.08
CA ASP A 71 8.30 -15.18 -4.10
C ASP A 71 8.60 -16.49 -4.83
N LYS A 72 7.69 -17.45 -4.73
CA LYS A 72 7.75 -18.75 -5.43
C LYS A 72 7.18 -18.69 -6.85
N LYS A 73 6.88 -17.49 -7.36
CA LYS A 73 6.24 -17.21 -8.66
C LYS A 73 4.90 -17.91 -8.87
N ARG A 74 4.21 -18.26 -7.77
CA ARG A 74 2.89 -18.90 -7.78
C ARG A 74 1.79 -17.83 -7.83
N TYR A 75 1.80 -17.04 -8.90
CA TYR A 75 1.03 -15.80 -9.00
C TYR A 75 -0.49 -16.02 -8.85
N LYS A 76 -1.06 -17.03 -9.51
CA LYS A 76 -2.48 -17.39 -9.35
C LYS A 76 -2.88 -17.69 -7.89
N GLN A 77 -1.98 -18.36 -7.15
CA GLN A 77 -2.22 -18.64 -5.73
C GLN A 77 -2.15 -17.37 -4.90
N ALA A 78 -1.15 -16.51 -5.15
CA ALA A 78 -1.02 -15.23 -4.48
C ALA A 78 -2.26 -14.33 -4.72
N GLU A 79 -2.73 -14.22 -5.96
CA GLU A 79 -3.91 -13.44 -6.32
C GLU A 79 -5.17 -13.91 -5.57
N ALA A 80 -5.37 -15.23 -5.50
CA ALA A 80 -6.49 -15.82 -4.77
C ALA A 80 -6.42 -15.51 -3.26
N ILE A 81 -5.23 -15.54 -2.67
CA ILE A 81 -5.01 -15.21 -1.26
C ILE A 81 -5.32 -13.73 -1.01
N PHE A 82 -4.76 -12.80 -1.78
CA PHE A 82 -5.06 -11.37 -1.60
C PHE A 82 -6.53 -11.05 -1.84
N THR A 83 -7.16 -11.71 -2.82
CA THR A 83 -8.61 -11.59 -3.03
C THR A 83 -9.41 -12.09 -1.83
N SER A 84 -8.95 -13.14 -1.14
CA SER A 84 -9.62 -13.61 0.08
C SER A 84 -9.51 -12.63 1.24
N ILE A 85 -8.37 -11.95 1.37
CA ILE A 85 -8.16 -10.87 2.34
C ILE A 85 -9.14 -9.72 2.05
N LEU A 86 -9.20 -9.28 0.79
CA LEU A 86 -10.07 -8.18 0.36
C LEU A 86 -11.58 -8.50 0.45
N LYS A 87 -11.96 -9.78 0.51
CA LYS A 87 -13.35 -10.17 0.79
C LYS A 87 -13.74 -9.94 2.25
N SER A 88 -12.78 -10.06 3.18
CA SER A 88 -13.02 -9.81 4.61
C SER A 88 -12.73 -8.38 5.02
N ASN A 89 -11.70 -7.77 4.43
CA ASN A 89 -11.26 -6.40 4.70
C ASN A 89 -11.06 -5.65 3.36
N PRO A 90 -12.13 -5.10 2.78
CA PRO A 90 -12.05 -4.40 1.49
C PRO A 90 -11.24 -3.11 1.55
N ASP A 91 -11.03 -2.53 2.73
CA ASP A 91 -10.30 -1.28 2.94
C ASP A 91 -8.78 -1.52 3.09
N PHE A 92 -8.33 -2.77 3.09
CA PHE A 92 -6.93 -3.11 3.24
C PHE A 92 -6.11 -2.78 1.98
N THR A 93 -5.59 -1.56 1.94
CA THR A 93 -4.90 -0.97 0.79
C THR A 93 -3.69 -1.79 0.33
N GLU A 94 -2.93 -2.38 1.26
CA GLU A 94 -1.76 -3.19 0.90
C GLU A 94 -2.14 -4.48 0.17
N ALA A 95 -3.26 -5.11 0.54
CA ALA A 95 -3.75 -6.30 -0.17
C ALA A 95 -4.18 -5.96 -1.61
N TRP A 96 -4.75 -4.77 -1.85
CA TRP A 96 -4.99 -4.25 -3.20
C TRP A 96 -3.69 -4.06 -3.98
N ASN A 97 -2.71 -3.37 -3.40
CA ASN A 97 -1.41 -3.12 -4.05
C ASN A 97 -0.71 -4.42 -4.45
N LYS A 98 -0.72 -5.40 -3.55
CA LYS A 98 -0.08 -6.70 -3.77
C LYS A 98 -0.80 -7.52 -4.82
N ARG A 99 -2.13 -7.48 -4.86
CA ARG A 99 -2.91 -8.10 -5.94
C ARG A 99 -2.65 -7.47 -7.30
N ALA A 100 -2.62 -6.13 -7.36
CA ALA A 100 -2.26 -5.39 -8.57
C ALA A 100 -0.87 -5.79 -9.09
N THR A 101 0.12 -5.83 -8.21
CA THR A 101 1.48 -6.27 -8.54
C THR A 101 1.49 -7.70 -9.11
N VAL A 102 0.73 -8.62 -8.51
CA VAL A 102 0.59 -9.99 -9.00
C VAL A 102 0.02 -10.05 -10.41
N ARG A 103 -1.04 -9.27 -10.69
CA ARG A 103 -1.65 -9.21 -12.03
C ARG A 103 -0.72 -8.62 -13.07
N PHE A 104 0.02 -7.57 -12.72
CA PHE A 104 1.08 -7.01 -13.56
C PHE A 104 2.13 -8.08 -13.91
N LEU A 105 2.61 -8.85 -12.93
CA LEU A 105 3.57 -9.94 -13.13
C LEU A 105 3.01 -11.09 -13.98
N GLN A 106 1.69 -11.25 -14.03
CA GLN A 106 1.01 -12.20 -14.92
C GLN A 106 0.75 -11.65 -16.33
N GLY A 107 1.08 -10.38 -16.60
CA GLY A 107 0.81 -9.70 -17.86
C GLY A 107 -0.63 -9.16 -17.98
N ASP A 108 -1.42 -9.22 -16.91
CA ASP A 108 -2.75 -8.60 -16.84
C ASP A 108 -2.61 -7.14 -16.42
N PHE A 109 -2.21 -6.29 -17.37
CA PHE A 109 -1.98 -4.87 -17.12
C PHE A 109 -3.27 -4.11 -16.78
N ILE A 110 -4.37 -4.43 -17.44
CA ILE A 110 -5.67 -3.82 -17.17
C ILE A 110 -6.13 -4.18 -15.75
N GLY A 111 -6.05 -5.46 -15.37
CA GLY A 111 -6.42 -5.89 -14.03
C GLY A 111 -5.47 -5.41 -12.94
N SER A 112 -4.26 -4.93 -13.29
CA SER A 112 -3.30 -4.37 -12.35
C SER A 112 -3.57 -2.91 -11.96
N GLU A 113 -4.46 -2.22 -12.66
CA GLU A 113 -4.98 -0.92 -12.24
C GLU A 113 -5.97 -1.17 -11.09
N ALA A 114 -5.56 -0.81 -9.87
CA ALA A 114 -6.36 -0.95 -8.64
C ALA A 114 -7.24 0.29 -8.41
#